data_AF-F9VYY8-F1
#
_entry.id   AF-F9VYY8-F1
#
_cell.length_a   1.000
_cell.length_b   1.000
_cell.length_c   1.000
_cell.angle_alpha   90.00
_cell.angle_beta   90.00
_cell.angle_gamma   90.00
#
_symmetry.space_group_name_H-M   'P 1'
#
loop_
_entity.id
_entity.type
_entity.pdbx_description
1 polymer ?
#
loop_
_entity_poly.entity_id
_entity_poly.type
_entity_poly.pdbx_seq_one_letter_code
_entity_poly.pdbx_strand_id
1 'polypeptide(L)'
;MSAPTARKSTPRKAAAKKVAPKAVERNVEQFEGFRERARSLKLGKNRVELEPYVIASDTFADGIDDDVVFRAPTDLRGKIAFQRASAAGDFPSLLEILGGAVALNRVINGFERYAEATGADAEEMFVGLCYTLINYFRGQGAADVPGGTHAS
;
A
#
# COMPACT_ATOMS: atom_id res chain seq x y z
N MET A 1 81.96 14.25 1.95
CA MET A 1 81.17 14.44 3.19
C MET A 1 80.57 15.84 3.09
N SER A 2 79.26 16.10 3.10
CA SER A 2 78.15 15.49 3.85
C SER A 2 76.81 15.69 3.09
N ALA A 3 75.87 14.76 3.24
CA ALA A 3 74.55 14.79 2.61
C ALA A 3 73.58 15.75 3.33
N PRO A 4 72.61 16.37 2.63
CA PRO A 4 71.53 17.12 3.29
C PRO A 4 70.42 16.16 3.72
N THR A 5 70.17 16.09 5.02
CA THR A 5 69.08 15.31 5.62
C THR A 5 67.72 15.96 5.38
N ALA A 6 66.83 15.25 4.67
CA ALA A 6 65.44 15.63 4.47
C ALA A 6 64.65 15.62 5.79
N ARG A 7 64.01 16.75 6.14
CA ARG A 7 63.08 16.84 7.27
C ARG A 7 61.79 16.10 6.91
N LYS A 8 61.54 14.96 7.56
CA LYS A 8 60.26 14.25 7.54
C LYS A 8 59.19 15.09 8.25
N SER A 9 58.20 15.59 7.49
CA SER A 9 56.97 16.17 8.03
C SER A 9 56.05 15.05 8.52
N THR A 10 55.68 15.06 9.81
CA THR A 10 54.64 14.19 10.36
C THR A 10 53.27 14.52 9.76
N PRO A 11 52.48 13.52 9.32
CA PRO A 11 51.13 13.76 8.83
C PRO A 11 50.20 14.04 10.02
N ARG A 12 49.63 15.25 10.06
CA ARG A 12 48.59 15.62 11.02
C ARG A 12 47.33 14.84 10.69
N LYS A 13 47.04 13.79 11.46
CA LYS A 13 45.78 13.03 11.41
C LYS A 13 44.62 14.03 11.50
N ALA A 14 43.86 14.18 10.42
CA ALA A 14 42.60 14.91 10.46
C ALA A 14 41.67 14.16 11.41
N ALA A 15 41.25 14.83 12.49
CA ALA A 15 40.22 14.29 13.36
C ALA A 15 38.94 14.17 12.54
N ALA A 16 38.50 12.93 12.29
CA ALA A 16 37.21 12.66 11.70
C ALA A 16 36.16 13.35 12.57
N LYS A 17 35.49 14.35 11.98
CA LYS A 17 34.40 15.10 12.61
C LYS A 17 33.29 14.08 12.90
N LYS A 18 33.24 13.57 14.14
CA LYS A 18 32.12 12.73 14.60
C LYS A 18 30.84 13.54 14.34
N VAL A 19 30.04 13.11 13.38
CA VAL A 19 28.69 13.64 13.16
C VAL A 19 27.95 13.42 14.47
N ALA A 20 27.59 14.52 15.14
CA ALA A 20 27.01 14.47 16.47
C ALA A 20 25.61 13.82 16.45
N PRO A 21 25.23 13.04 17.48
CA PRO A 21 23.95 12.31 17.57
C PRO A 21 22.68 13.19 17.59
N LYS A 22 22.82 14.53 17.63
CA LYS A 22 21.72 15.50 17.71
C LYS A 22 20.67 15.39 16.60
N ALA A 23 21.04 14.89 15.42
CA ALA A 23 20.09 14.74 14.31
C ALA A 23 19.05 13.64 14.57
N VAL A 24 19.42 12.58 15.29
CA VAL A 24 18.51 11.47 15.61
C VAL A 24 17.55 11.88 16.73
N GLU A 25 18.06 12.53 17.78
CA GLU A 25 17.25 13.01 18.91
C GLU A 25 16.17 14.01 18.47
N ARG A 26 16.52 14.97 17.59
CA ARG A 26 15.57 15.96 17.07
C ARG A 26 14.44 15.35 16.24
N ASN A 27 14.72 14.26 15.51
CA ASN A 27 13.69 13.57 14.73
C ASN A 27 12.70 12.85 15.64
N VAL A 28 13.18 12.22 16.72
CA VAL A 28 12.33 11.53 17.70
C VAL A 28 11.37 12.50 18.38
N GLU A 29 11.84 13.69 18.78
CA GLU A 29 10.99 14.74 19.36
C GLU A 29 9.86 15.18 18.41
N GLN A 30 10.16 15.32 17.12
CA GLN A 30 9.14 15.66 16.11
C GLN A 30 8.09 14.55 15.95
N PHE A 31 8.51 13.28 15.92
CA PHE A 31 7.58 12.16 15.83
C PHE A 31 6.67 12.04 17.07
N GLU A 32 7.20 12.26 18.27
CA GLU A 32 6.38 12.28 19.49
C GLU A 32 5.38 13.45 19.49
N GLY A 33 5.77 14.63 18.97
CA GLY A 33 4.85 15.74 18.77
C GLY A 33 3.67 15.38 17.83
N PHE A 34 3.92 14.64 16.74
CA PHE A 34 2.84 14.13 15.88
C PHE A 34 1.94 13.13 16.60
N ARG A 35 2.52 12.28 17.45
CA ARG A 35 1.77 11.29 18.24
C ARG A 35 0.84 11.95 19.26
N GLU A 36 1.31 12.97 19.97
CA GLU A 36 0.52 13.74 20.93
C GLU A 36 -0.65 14.44 20.23
N ARG A 37 -0.39 15.07 19.08
CA ARG A 37 -1.44 15.67 18.25
C ARG A 37 -2.45 14.63 17.78
N ALA A 38 -2.02 13.45 17.35
CA ALA A 38 -2.95 12.40 16.92
C ALA A 38 -3.86 11.92 18.06
N ARG A 39 -3.34 11.85 19.30
CA ARG A 39 -4.12 11.48 20.49
C ARG A 39 -5.22 12.50 20.82
N SER A 40 -4.96 13.80 20.61
CA SER A 40 -5.95 14.84 20.90
C SER A 40 -7.10 14.89 19.90
N LEU A 41 -6.93 14.31 18.71
CA LEU A 41 -7.91 14.39 17.62
C LEU A 41 -9.09 13.41 17.72
N LYS A 42 -9.22 12.63 18.81
CA LYS A 42 -10.28 11.59 18.98
C LYS A 42 -10.51 10.76 17.71
N LEU A 43 -9.43 10.42 16.99
CA LEU A 43 -9.51 9.59 15.78
C LEU A 43 -10.18 8.27 16.18
N GLY A 44 -11.34 7.98 15.60
CA GLY A 44 -12.17 6.83 15.96
C GLY A 44 -11.34 5.55 16.00
N LYS A 45 -11.48 4.78 17.09
CA LYS A 45 -10.75 3.52 17.31
C LYS A 45 -11.27 2.38 16.42
N ASN A 46 -11.71 2.65 15.21
CA ASN A 46 -12.17 1.61 14.30
C ASN A 46 -10.97 1.03 13.55
N ARG A 47 -10.07 0.39 14.32
CA ARG A 47 -9.21 -0.68 13.80
C ARG A 47 -10.04 -1.97 13.82
N VAL A 48 -11.15 -1.97 13.07
CA VAL A 48 -11.83 -3.22 12.80
C VAL A 48 -10.92 -3.95 11.83
N GLU A 49 -10.32 -5.04 12.28
CA GLU A 49 -9.71 -5.99 11.34
C GLU A 49 -10.87 -6.56 10.52
N LEU A 50 -10.88 -6.21 9.24
CA LEU A 50 -11.87 -6.71 8.32
C LEU A 50 -11.43 -8.10 7.87
N GLU A 51 -12.38 -9.02 7.82
CA GLU A 51 -12.15 -10.34 7.25
C GLU A 51 -11.69 -10.22 5.78
N PRO A 52 -10.92 -11.18 5.26
CA PRO A 52 -10.59 -11.22 3.84
C PRO A 52 -11.83 -11.41 2.98
N TYR A 53 -11.83 -10.81 1.79
CA TYR A 53 -12.82 -11.12 0.76
C TYR A 53 -12.27 -12.28 -0.08
N VAL A 54 -13.02 -13.38 -0.16
CA VAL A 54 -12.59 -14.62 -0.80
C VAL A 54 -13.48 -14.94 -1.99
N ILE A 55 -12.87 -15.20 -3.14
CA ILE A 55 -13.53 -15.80 -4.30
C ILE A 55 -13.01 -17.24 -4.42
N ALA A 56 -13.94 -18.19 -4.39
CA ALA A 56 -13.61 -19.61 -4.42
C ALA A 56 -12.94 -20.00 -5.74
N SER A 57 -11.99 -20.94 -5.67
CA SER A 57 -11.21 -21.43 -6.81
C SER A 57 -12.08 -21.92 -7.98
N ASP A 58 -13.20 -22.57 -7.66
CA ASP A 58 -14.16 -23.14 -8.61
C ASP A 58 -14.81 -22.10 -9.54
N THR A 59 -14.83 -20.83 -9.13
CA THR A 59 -15.42 -19.71 -9.88
C THR A 59 -14.63 -19.41 -11.16
N PHE A 60 -13.32 -19.68 -11.17
CA PHE A 60 -12.44 -19.28 -12.27
C PHE A 60 -12.23 -20.37 -13.33
N ALA A 61 -12.63 -21.62 -13.05
CA ALA A 61 -12.45 -22.78 -13.93
C ALA A 61 -11.05 -22.84 -14.60
N ASP A 62 -10.00 -22.46 -13.87
CA ASP A 62 -8.63 -22.29 -14.37
C ASP A 62 -7.71 -23.48 -14.08
N GLY A 63 -8.24 -24.51 -13.43
CA GLY A 63 -7.48 -25.68 -13.01
C GLY A 63 -6.54 -25.41 -11.83
N ILE A 64 -6.62 -24.24 -11.20
CA ILE A 64 -5.83 -23.88 -10.02
C ILE A 64 -6.72 -24.04 -8.79
N ASP A 65 -6.41 -25.05 -7.96
CA ASP A 65 -7.11 -25.34 -6.70
C ASP A 65 -6.59 -24.44 -5.55
N ASP A 66 -6.73 -23.14 -5.74
CA ASP A 66 -6.40 -22.12 -4.74
C ASP A 66 -7.41 -20.98 -4.84
N ASP A 67 -7.85 -20.43 -3.71
CA ASP A 67 -8.82 -19.35 -3.67
C ASP A 67 -8.15 -18.01 -4.01
N VAL A 68 -8.92 -17.09 -4.57
CA VAL A 68 -8.47 -15.70 -4.72
C VAL A 68 -8.87 -14.91 -3.48
N VAL A 69 -7.87 -14.50 -2.70
CA VAL A 69 -8.06 -13.84 -1.40
C VAL A 69 -7.61 -12.37 -1.47
N PHE A 70 -8.51 -11.45 -1.19
CA PHE A 70 -8.24 -10.02 -1.05
C PHE A 70 -8.20 -9.63 0.42
N ARG A 71 -7.18 -8.87 0.81
CA ARG A 71 -6.98 -8.43 2.21
C ARG A 71 -6.82 -6.93 2.29
N ALA A 72 -7.45 -6.32 3.28
CA ALA A 72 -7.20 -4.92 3.60
C ALA A 72 -5.72 -4.72 4.00
N PRO A 73 -5.03 -3.68 3.51
CA PRO A 73 -3.66 -3.42 3.91
C PRO A 73 -3.59 -3.09 5.40
N THR A 74 -2.62 -3.68 6.10
CA THR A 74 -2.46 -3.51 7.55
C THR A 74 -1.52 -2.35 7.90
N ASP A 75 -0.54 -2.07 7.03
CA ASP A 75 0.46 -1.02 7.21
C ASP A 75 0.00 0.35 6.65
N LEU A 76 0.68 1.42 7.07
CA LEU A 76 0.33 2.79 6.66
C LEU A 76 0.51 3.00 5.15
N ARG A 77 1.57 2.41 4.57
CA ARG A 77 1.91 2.57 3.15
C ARG A 77 0.81 1.96 2.27
N GLY A 78 0.43 0.72 2.53
CA GLY A 78 -0.62 0.03 1.80
C GLY A 78 -1.97 0.71 1.95
N LYS A 79 -2.32 1.20 3.16
CA LYS A 79 -3.57 1.96 3.37
C LYS A 79 -3.64 3.23 2.52
N ILE A 80 -2.56 4.00 2.47
CA ILE A 80 -2.48 5.20 1.62
C ILE A 80 -2.54 4.82 0.14
N ALA A 81 -1.82 3.78 -0.27
CA ALA A 81 -1.83 3.31 -1.66
C ALA A 81 -3.25 2.90 -2.09
N PHE A 82 -3.93 2.10 -1.27
CA PHE A 82 -5.31 1.65 -1.53
C PHE A 82 -6.28 2.84 -1.60
N GLN A 83 -6.19 3.79 -0.67
CA GLN A 83 -7.00 5.01 -0.71
C GLN A 83 -6.78 5.81 -2.00
N ARG A 84 -5.53 5.97 -2.43
CA ARG A 84 -5.19 6.70 -3.67
C ARG A 84 -5.70 5.99 -4.91
N ALA A 85 -5.47 4.68 -5.02
CA ALA A 85 -5.95 3.88 -6.14
C ALA A 85 -7.49 3.94 -6.24
N SER A 86 -8.18 3.79 -5.10
CA SER A 86 -9.64 3.89 -5.03
C SER A 86 -10.14 5.26 -5.49
N ALA A 87 -9.53 6.34 -5.02
CA ALA A 87 -9.94 7.70 -5.35
C ALA A 87 -9.63 8.10 -6.80
N ALA A 88 -8.62 7.47 -7.42
CA ALA A 88 -8.24 7.72 -8.81
C ALA A 88 -9.01 6.84 -9.82
N GLY A 89 -9.80 5.86 -9.35
CA GLY A 89 -10.39 4.84 -10.23
C GLY A 89 -9.33 3.90 -10.85
N ASP A 90 -8.16 3.77 -10.21
CA ASP A 90 -7.08 2.90 -10.68
C ASP A 90 -7.32 1.46 -10.21
N PHE A 91 -8.24 0.78 -10.90
CA PHE A 91 -8.71 -0.56 -10.58
C PHE A 91 -7.64 -1.66 -10.67
N PRO A 92 -6.71 -1.66 -11.65
CA PRO A 92 -5.61 -2.63 -11.64
C PRO A 92 -4.74 -2.50 -10.39
N SER A 93 -4.31 -1.27 -10.05
CA SER A 93 -3.51 -1.03 -8.85
C SER A 93 -4.29 -1.41 -7.58
N LEU A 94 -5.60 -1.17 -7.55
CA LEU A 94 -6.46 -1.54 -6.42
C LEU A 94 -6.41 -3.04 -6.15
N LEU A 95 -6.63 -3.87 -7.16
CA LEU A 95 -6.60 -5.33 -7.02
C LEU A 95 -5.20 -5.84 -6.68
N GLU A 96 -4.15 -5.26 -7.28
CA GLU A 96 -2.78 -5.63 -6.97
C GLU A 96 -2.42 -5.33 -5.51
N ILE A 97 -2.90 -4.22 -4.95
CA ILE A 97 -2.68 -3.89 -3.54
C ILE A 97 -3.39 -4.87 -2.61
N LEU A 98 -4.60 -5.30 -2.97
CA LEU A 98 -5.45 -6.14 -2.09
C LEU A 98 -5.14 -7.63 -2.19
N GLY A 99 -4.87 -8.15 -3.39
CA GLY A 99 -4.69 -9.59 -3.66
C GLY A 99 -3.37 -9.94 -4.37
N GLY A 100 -2.60 -8.94 -4.80
CA GLY A 100 -1.36 -9.14 -5.56
C GLY A 100 -1.59 -9.39 -7.06
N ALA A 101 -0.48 -9.39 -7.81
CA ALA A 101 -0.50 -9.56 -9.26
C ALA A 101 -1.12 -10.91 -9.71
N VAL A 102 -0.94 -11.97 -8.91
CA VAL A 102 -1.52 -13.29 -9.21
C VAL A 102 -3.05 -13.24 -9.15
N ALA A 103 -3.62 -12.64 -8.11
CA ALA A 103 -5.07 -12.47 -7.99
C ALA A 103 -5.64 -11.64 -9.15
N LEU A 104 -4.99 -10.52 -9.49
CA LEU A 104 -5.38 -9.68 -10.61
C LEU A 104 -5.46 -10.47 -11.92
N ASN A 105 -4.40 -11.21 -12.26
CA ASN A 105 -4.37 -11.99 -13.49
C ASN A 105 -5.42 -13.10 -13.51
N ARG A 106 -5.64 -13.78 -12.37
CA ARG A 106 -6.67 -14.84 -12.27
C ARG A 106 -8.07 -14.28 -12.46
N VAL A 107 -8.36 -13.12 -11.88
CA VAL A 107 -9.64 -12.43 -12.05
C VAL A 107 -9.86 -12.02 -13.50
N ILE A 108 -8.88 -11.36 -14.13
CA ILE A 108 -8.98 -10.95 -15.54
C ILE A 108 -9.25 -12.16 -16.43
N ASN A 109 -8.42 -13.20 -16.32
CA ASN A 109 -8.57 -14.41 -17.12
C ASN A 109 -9.92 -15.13 -16.88
N GLY A 110 -10.46 -15.04 -15.66
CA GLY A 110 -11.77 -15.60 -15.33
C GLY A 110 -12.91 -14.86 -16.01
N PHE A 111 -12.90 -13.53 -15.95
CA PHE A 111 -13.90 -12.69 -16.60
C PHE A 111 -13.84 -12.79 -18.12
N GLU A 112 -12.65 -12.80 -18.73
CA GLU A 112 -12.50 -12.98 -20.17
C GLU A 112 -13.07 -14.32 -20.65
N ARG A 113 -12.82 -15.42 -19.92
CA ARG A 113 -13.38 -16.74 -20.25
C ARG A 113 -14.90 -16.79 -20.10
N TYR A 114 -15.45 -16.18 -19.05
CA TYR A 114 -16.89 -16.09 -18.87
C TYR A 114 -17.54 -15.24 -19.96
N ALA A 115 -16.91 -14.13 -20.34
CA ALA A 115 -17.35 -13.26 -21.42
C ALA A 115 -17.36 -14.01 -22.77
N GLU A 116 -16.30 -14.78 -23.07
CA GLU A 116 -16.24 -15.61 -24.28
C GLU A 116 -17.37 -16.66 -24.32
N ALA A 117 -17.70 -17.27 -23.18
CA ALA A 117 -18.73 -18.30 -23.11
C ALA A 117 -20.18 -17.77 -23.17
N THR A 118 -20.43 -16.54 -22.73
CA THR A 118 -21.79 -16.03 -22.49
C THR A 118 -22.15 -14.77 -23.28
N GLY A 119 -21.16 -14.09 -23.87
CA GLY A 119 -21.32 -12.78 -24.50
C GLY A 119 -21.46 -11.62 -23.51
N ALA A 120 -21.18 -11.84 -22.21
CA ALA A 120 -21.13 -10.78 -21.20
C ALA A 120 -19.92 -9.85 -21.38
N ASP A 121 -19.95 -8.67 -20.76
CA ASP A 121 -18.86 -7.70 -20.79
C ASP A 121 -17.88 -7.94 -19.62
N ALA A 122 -16.63 -8.29 -19.95
CA ALA A 122 -15.57 -8.55 -18.98
C ALA A 122 -15.17 -7.30 -18.19
N GLU A 123 -15.20 -6.13 -18.83
CA GLU A 123 -14.84 -4.84 -18.20
C GLU A 123 -15.90 -4.44 -17.18
N GLU A 124 -17.19 -4.59 -17.51
CA GLU A 124 -18.28 -4.32 -16.56
C GLU A 124 -18.19 -5.20 -15.31
N MET A 125 -17.92 -6.49 -15.48
CA MET A 125 -17.71 -7.42 -14.35
C MET A 125 -16.49 -7.03 -13.51
N PHE A 126 -15.39 -6.63 -14.16
CA PHE A 126 -14.17 -6.19 -13.49
C PHE A 126 -14.39 -4.94 -12.65
N VAL A 127 -15.05 -3.93 -13.22
CA VAL A 127 -15.43 -2.70 -12.53
C VAL A 127 -16.37 -3.00 -11.37
N GLY A 128 -17.36 -3.88 -11.59
CA GLY A 128 -18.29 -4.35 -10.56
C GLY A 128 -17.57 -4.94 -9.35
N LEU A 129 -16.62 -5.86 -9.56
CA LEU A 129 -15.80 -6.43 -8.49
C LEU A 129 -15.02 -5.35 -7.75
N CYS A 130 -14.40 -4.41 -8.45
CA CYS A 130 -13.62 -3.34 -7.82
C CYS A 130 -14.48 -2.49 -6.88
N TYR A 131 -15.69 -2.13 -7.30
CA TYR A 131 -16.64 -1.42 -6.45
C TYR A 131 -17.12 -2.26 -5.26
N THR A 132 -17.35 -3.57 -5.46
CA THR A 132 -17.64 -4.50 -4.35
C THR A 132 -16.52 -4.47 -3.31
N LEU A 133 -15.26 -4.57 -3.73
CA LEU A 133 -14.11 -4.56 -2.83
C LEU A 133 -13.93 -3.21 -2.11
N ILE A 134 -14.15 -2.09 -2.80
CA ILE A 134 -14.13 -0.75 -2.20
C ILE A 134 -15.17 -0.66 -1.09
N ASN A 135 -16.42 -1.04 -1.38
CA ASN A 135 -17.50 -0.99 -0.40
C ASN A 135 -17.26 -1.95 0.76
N TYR A 136 -16.73 -3.14 0.49
CA TYR A 136 -16.41 -4.12 1.51
C TYR A 136 -15.32 -3.62 2.48
N PHE A 137 -14.22 -3.07 1.95
CA PHE A 137 -13.08 -2.65 2.79
C PHE A 137 -13.16 -1.21 3.33
N ARG A 138 -13.99 -0.35 2.74
CA ARG A 138 -14.10 1.07 3.14
C ARG A 138 -15.48 1.47 3.66
N GLY A 139 -16.46 0.56 3.65
CA GLY A 139 -17.83 0.79 4.08
C GLY A 139 -18.77 1.10 2.91
N GLN A 140 -20.07 0.87 3.11
CA GLN A 140 -21.10 1.17 2.09
C GLN A 140 -21.08 2.64 1.70
N GLY A 141 -21.18 2.91 0.40
CA GLY A 141 -21.12 4.27 -0.17
C GLY A 141 -19.71 4.78 -0.42
N ALA A 142 -18.65 4.04 -0.08
CA ALA A 142 -17.27 4.44 -0.38
C ALA A 142 -16.95 4.37 -1.88
N ALA A 143 -17.69 3.54 -2.62
CA ALA A 143 -17.70 3.47 -4.08
C ALA A 143 -18.39 4.66 -4.75
N ASP A 144 -19.42 5.21 -4.11
CA ASP A 144 -20.38 6.17 -4.70
C ASP A 144 -19.90 7.63 -4.62
N VAL A 145 -18.61 7.86 -4.33
CA VAL A 145 -18.04 9.20 -4.20
C VAL A 145 -17.19 9.55 -5.42
N PRO A 146 -17.77 10.12 -6.49
CA PRO A 146 -17.00 10.79 -7.52
C PRO A 146 -16.46 12.11 -6.97
N GLY A 147 -15.20 12.10 -6.54
CA GLY A 147 -14.45 13.31 -6.21
C GLY A 147 -14.93 14.08 -4.98
N GLY A 148 -14.53 13.64 -3.79
CA GLY A 148 -14.54 14.48 -2.58
C GLY A 148 -15.43 13.96 -1.45
N THR A 149 -14.88 13.98 -0.24
CA THR A 149 -15.60 13.78 1.03
C THR A 149 -17.01 14.36 0.99
N HIS A 150 -18.01 13.56 1.41
CA HIS A 150 -18.58 13.62 2.76
C HIS A 150 -19.55 12.46 2.97
N ALA A 151 -19.51 11.87 4.16
CA ALA A 151 -20.74 11.70 4.92
C ALA A 151 -20.40 11.94 6.39
N SER A 152 -21.09 12.92 6.96
CA SER A 152 -21.05 13.34 8.37
C SER A 152 -21.75 12.34 9.29
#